data_AF-A0A2J6SGJ4-F1
#
_entry.id   AF-A0A2J6SGJ4-F1
#
_cell.length_a   1.000
_cell.length_b   1.000
_cell.length_c   1.000
_cell.angle_alpha   90.00
_cell.angle_beta   90.00
_cell.angle_gamma   90.00
#
_symmetry.space_group_name_H-M   'P 1'
#
loop_
_entity.id
_entity.type
_entity.pdbx_description
1 polymer ?
#
loop_
_entity_poly.entity_id
_entity_poly.type
_entity_poly.pdbx_seq_one_letter_code
_entity_poly.pdbx_strand_id
1 'polypeptide(L)'
;MDINSGEREARLNVPMEGEIPFEDSLREALKDLPTEQSIVVVPQPEGEAKQEEPKPAMRDQVPISPPVYESAGKVIPPPPTSGDEISTFQAALIFVKTEARAFDKALDDLSELSHDIYYGLEIAKDAPVMEKLLCLIIGSGSEKFPAKEKSRDHKAASIIASAVQNNPTALKEVGNLWSMLVFPTCGSEFYEAKSHGKKDLVSILRNRLGREKDPHTLKAKVTAISGLLKEPAIRKDFLDKGGMEMLLAIFLKKGVDFDIVRKKVLELVNDNFLDEGMGAALREWPKMPVNEGKVCRTKGHMLEDGCWEYQVDSFFNERQTAFWAKEFSQKLRERRAEWGNSIQDREL
;
A
#
# COMPACT_ATOMS: atom_id res chain seq x y z
N MET A 1 14.44 40.11 -17.57
CA MET A 1 15.91 40.06 -17.63
C MET A 1 16.32 41.21 -18.52
N ASP A 2 16.90 42.25 -17.93
CA ASP A 2 17.47 43.36 -18.67
C ASP A 2 18.82 42.90 -19.26
N ILE A 3 19.06 43.18 -20.53
CA ILE A 3 20.20 42.64 -21.29
C ILE A 3 21.49 43.41 -20.99
N ASN A 4 21.44 44.60 -20.37
CA ASN A 4 22.63 45.39 -20.08
C ASN A 4 23.12 45.34 -18.61
N SER A 5 22.36 44.78 -17.66
CA SER A 5 22.77 44.68 -16.25
C SER A 5 22.76 43.26 -15.68
N GLY A 6 22.16 42.28 -16.36
CA GLY A 6 22.24 40.87 -15.96
C GLY A 6 21.42 40.47 -14.73
N GLU A 7 20.66 41.39 -14.12
CA GLU A 7 19.80 41.07 -12.97
C GLU A 7 18.40 40.61 -13.39
N ARG A 8 17.82 39.66 -12.64
CA ARG A 8 16.44 39.19 -12.80
C ARG A 8 15.58 39.81 -11.69
N GLU A 9 14.83 40.85 -12.01
CA GLU A 9 13.79 41.36 -11.11
C GLU A 9 12.62 40.36 -11.00
N ALA A 10 12.17 40.13 -9.76
CA ALA A 10 10.95 39.39 -9.47
C ALA A 10 9.73 40.26 -9.76
N ARG A 11 8.84 39.81 -10.64
CA ARG A 11 7.56 40.48 -10.88
C ARG A 11 6.63 40.23 -9.69
N LEU A 12 6.46 41.27 -8.87
CA LEU A 12 5.45 41.37 -7.83
C LEU A 12 4.09 41.68 -8.47
N ASN A 13 3.02 41.05 -7.95
CA ASN A 13 1.61 41.16 -8.35
C ASN A 13 1.19 42.56 -8.84
N VAL A 14 0.76 42.65 -10.10
CA VAL A 14 -0.12 43.72 -10.57
C VAL A 14 -1.54 43.14 -10.63
N PRO A 15 -2.49 43.60 -9.80
CA PRO A 15 -3.89 43.21 -9.94
C PRO A 15 -4.45 43.80 -11.24
N MET A 16 -5.10 42.98 -12.07
CA MET A 16 -5.89 43.48 -13.19
C MET A 16 -7.20 44.06 -12.66
N GLU A 17 -7.47 45.33 -12.95
CA GLU A 17 -8.82 45.91 -12.80
C GLU A 17 -9.81 45.17 -13.71
N GLY A 18 -10.89 44.65 -13.12
CA GLY A 18 -12.02 44.05 -13.85
C GLY A 18 -12.39 42.62 -13.46
N GLU A 19 -12.12 42.17 -12.23
CA GLU A 19 -12.59 40.88 -11.74
C GLU A 19 -14.12 40.87 -11.59
N ILE A 20 -14.79 40.26 -12.57
CA ILE A 20 -16.11 39.65 -12.36
C ILE A 20 -15.88 38.43 -11.45
N PRO A 21 -16.64 38.24 -10.36
CA PRO A 21 -16.49 37.08 -9.49
C PRO A 21 -16.51 35.77 -10.28
N PHE A 22 -15.65 34.83 -9.92
CA PHE A 22 -15.49 33.54 -10.60
C PHE A 22 -16.82 32.77 -10.79
N GLU A 23 -17.78 32.97 -9.89
CA GLU A 23 -19.12 32.37 -9.98
C GLU A 23 -19.94 32.91 -11.17
N ASP A 24 -19.76 34.19 -11.52
CA ASP A 24 -20.50 34.83 -12.61
C ASP A 24 -19.87 34.53 -13.98
N SER A 25 -18.53 34.42 -14.06
CA SER A 25 -17.85 33.99 -15.30
C SER A 25 -18.13 32.51 -15.63
N LEU A 26 -18.25 31.66 -14.61
CA LEU A 26 -18.65 30.26 -14.77
C LEU A 26 -20.12 30.14 -15.24
N ARG A 27 -21.02 30.99 -14.73
CA ARG A 27 -22.43 31.02 -15.15
C ARG A 27 -22.62 31.47 -16.60
N GLU A 28 -21.83 32.45 -17.05
CA GLU A 28 -21.89 32.92 -18.44
C GLU A 28 -21.33 31.87 -19.41
N ALA A 29 -20.23 31.17 -19.02
CA ALA A 29 -19.63 30.09 -19.81
C ALA A 29 -20.51 28.82 -19.93
N LEU A 30 -21.46 28.63 -19.01
CA LEU A 30 -22.39 27.49 -19.01
C LEU A 30 -23.69 27.76 -19.80
N LYS A 31 -23.96 29.00 -20.24
CA LYS A 31 -25.17 29.33 -21.02
C LYS A 31 -25.12 28.86 -22.48
N ASP A 32 -23.92 28.71 -23.05
CA ASP A 32 -23.72 28.43 -24.48
C ASP A 32 -23.31 26.98 -24.80
N LEU A 33 -23.45 26.05 -23.85
CA LEU A 33 -23.24 24.62 -24.13
C LEU A 33 -24.50 24.02 -24.79
N PRO A 34 -24.43 23.55 -26.05
CA PRO A 34 -25.54 22.87 -26.67
C PRO A 34 -25.77 21.53 -25.95
N THR A 35 -26.93 21.40 -25.32
CA THR A 35 -27.39 20.15 -24.70
C THR A 35 -28.01 19.26 -25.78
N GLU A 36 -27.18 18.62 -26.60
CA GLU A 36 -27.65 17.51 -27.43
C GLU A 36 -27.84 16.26 -26.56
N GLN A 37 -29.06 16.06 -26.07
CA GLN A 37 -29.50 14.77 -25.56
C GLN A 37 -29.72 13.82 -26.74
N SER A 38 -28.69 13.02 -27.07
CA SER A 38 -28.87 11.89 -27.99
C SER A 38 -29.60 10.76 -27.26
N ILE A 39 -30.93 10.77 -27.37
CA ILE A 39 -31.77 9.63 -26.98
C ILE A 39 -31.64 8.59 -28.10
N VAL A 40 -30.85 7.54 -27.87
CA VAL A 40 -30.85 6.36 -28.74
C VAL A 40 -32.07 5.51 -28.37
N VAL A 41 -33.18 5.74 -29.08
CA VAL A 41 -34.34 4.84 -29.04
C VAL A 41 -33.94 3.56 -29.78
N VAL A 42 -33.74 2.47 -29.05
CA VAL A 42 -33.64 1.12 -29.64
C VAL A 42 -35.04 0.74 -30.13
N PRO A 43 -35.25 0.50 -31.43
CA PRO A 43 -36.53 -0.02 -31.90
C PRO A 43 -36.67 -1.44 -31.36
N GLN A 44 -37.61 -1.66 -30.44
CA GLN A 44 -38.09 -3.01 -30.16
C GLN A 44 -38.84 -3.48 -31.40
N PRO A 45 -38.55 -4.69 -31.93
CA PRO A 45 -39.30 -5.22 -33.04
C PRO A 45 -40.76 -5.44 -32.62
N GLU A 46 -41.67 -4.83 -33.36
CA GLU A 46 -43.12 -5.04 -33.27
C GLU A 46 -43.40 -6.52 -33.56
N GLY A 47 -43.73 -7.27 -32.52
CA GLY A 47 -44.01 -8.70 -32.60
C GLY A 47 -45.14 -9.07 -31.65
N GLU A 48 -46.35 -9.01 -32.19
CA GLU A 48 -47.55 -9.78 -31.82
C GLU A 48 -47.92 -9.88 -30.33
N ALA A 49 -48.96 -9.13 -29.97
CA ALA A 49 -49.77 -9.35 -28.78
C ALA A 49 -50.26 -10.82 -28.72
N LYS A 50 -49.68 -11.60 -27.80
CA LYS A 50 -50.24 -12.88 -27.35
C LYS A 50 -50.61 -12.76 -25.88
N GLN A 51 -51.82 -13.24 -25.62
CA GLN A 51 -52.62 -13.10 -24.41
C GLN A 51 -51.88 -13.56 -23.15
N GLU A 52 -52.00 -12.75 -22.10
CA GLU A 52 -51.52 -13.02 -20.75
C GLU A 52 -52.28 -14.21 -20.13
N GLU A 53 -51.55 -15.24 -19.69
CA GLU A 53 -51.98 -16.11 -18.59
C GLU A 53 -51.51 -15.51 -17.26
N PRO A 54 -52.32 -15.53 -16.19
CA PRO A 54 -52.00 -14.81 -14.96
C PRO A 54 -50.89 -15.54 -14.20
N LYS A 55 -49.66 -15.00 -14.26
CA LYS A 55 -48.58 -15.41 -13.36
C LYS A 55 -48.81 -14.84 -11.95
N PRO A 56 -48.56 -15.61 -10.88
CA PRO A 56 -48.81 -15.17 -9.50
C PRO A 56 -47.96 -13.96 -9.13
N ALA A 57 -48.53 -13.10 -8.29
CA ALA A 57 -47.98 -11.80 -7.90
C ALA A 57 -46.54 -11.86 -7.38
N MET A 58 -45.71 -10.92 -7.83
CA MET A 58 -44.31 -10.66 -7.43
C MET A 58 -44.15 -10.25 -5.95
N ARG A 59 -44.72 -10.99 -4.99
CA ARG A 59 -44.53 -10.70 -3.56
C ARG A 59 -43.49 -11.58 -2.87
N ASP A 60 -42.99 -12.61 -3.54
CA ASP A 60 -42.01 -13.56 -2.98
C ASP A 60 -40.62 -13.49 -3.67
N GLN A 61 -40.30 -12.41 -4.39
CA GLN A 61 -38.94 -12.21 -4.90
C GLN A 61 -38.08 -11.61 -3.79
N VAL A 62 -37.20 -12.47 -3.25
CA VAL A 62 -36.02 -12.12 -2.45
C VAL A 62 -35.41 -10.81 -2.99
N PRO A 63 -35.05 -9.82 -2.15
CA PRO A 63 -34.48 -8.58 -2.63
C PRO A 63 -33.26 -8.89 -3.49
N ILE A 64 -33.36 -8.65 -4.80
CA ILE A 64 -32.23 -8.71 -5.71
C ILE A 64 -31.39 -7.48 -5.37
N SER A 65 -30.41 -7.66 -4.49
CA SER A 65 -29.39 -6.64 -4.26
C SER A 65 -28.74 -6.33 -5.61
N PRO A 66 -28.68 -5.06 -6.04
CA PRO A 66 -28.01 -4.71 -7.27
C PRO A 66 -26.55 -5.20 -7.21
N PRO A 67 -25.98 -5.66 -8.35
CA PRO A 67 -24.60 -6.10 -8.40
C PRO A 67 -23.69 -5.00 -7.89
N VAL A 68 -22.71 -5.38 -7.07
CA VAL A 68 -21.72 -4.46 -6.50
C VAL A 68 -21.02 -3.73 -7.64
N TYR A 69 -21.14 -2.41 -7.68
CA TYR A 69 -20.50 -1.57 -8.69
C TYR A 69 -18.96 -1.70 -8.58
N GLU A 70 -18.31 -2.24 -9.61
CA GLU A 70 -16.85 -2.28 -9.69
C GLU A 70 -16.33 -0.91 -10.14
N SER A 71 -15.85 -0.12 -9.18
CA SER A 71 -15.36 1.25 -9.41
C SER A 71 -14.09 1.32 -10.26
N ALA A 72 -13.31 0.24 -10.36
CA ALA A 72 -11.99 0.25 -11.00
C ALA A 72 -12.04 0.15 -12.54
N GLY A 73 -13.20 -0.14 -13.13
CA GLY A 73 -13.30 -0.44 -14.56
C GLY A 73 -12.46 -1.66 -14.98
N LYS A 74 -12.57 -2.06 -16.24
CA LYS A 74 -11.74 -3.15 -16.78
C LYS A 74 -10.35 -2.59 -17.07
N VAL A 75 -9.31 -3.14 -16.43
CA VAL A 75 -7.91 -2.83 -16.78
C VAL A 75 -7.61 -3.42 -18.16
N ILE A 76 -7.29 -2.56 -19.12
CA ILE A 76 -7.04 -2.95 -20.52
C ILE A 76 -5.52 -3.03 -20.74
N PRO A 77 -5.02 -4.02 -21.51
CA PRO A 77 -3.62 -4.03 -21.90
C PRO A 77 -3.21 -2.75 -22.63
N PRO A 78 -1.94 -2.33 -22.51
CA PRO A 78 -1.43 -1.19 -23.26
C PRO A 78 -1.56 -1.44 -24.77
N PRO A 79 -1.76 -0.38 -25.57
CA PRO A 79 -1.96 -0.50 -27.01
C PRO A 79 -0.73 -1.13 -27.69
N PRO A 80 -0.91 -1.95 -28.74
CA PRO A 80 0.19 -2.68 -29.39
C PRO A 80 1.27 -1.80 -30.06
N THR A 81 1.11 -0.47 -30.03
CA THR A 81 2.11 0.50 -30.47
C THR A 81 3.24 0.72 -29.46
N SER A 82 3.10 0.26 -28.22
CA SER A 82 4.14 0.31 -27.19
C SER A 82 5.13 -0.87 -27.32
N GLY A 83 5.83 -0.96 -28.45
CA GLY A 83 7.01 -1.83 -28.65
C GLY A 83 6.91 -3.30 -28.19
N ASP A 84 8.08 -3.90 -27.97
CA ASP A 84 8.26 -5.26 -27.41
C ASP A 84 8.02 -5.32 -25.88
N GLU A 85 7.23 -4.40 -25.29
CA GLU A 85 7.06 -4.34 -23.84
C GLU A 85 6.29 -5.54 -23.28
N ILE A 86 5.19 -5.94 -23.94
CA ILE A 86 4.38 -7.08 -23.50
C ILE A 86 5.21 -8.38 -23.56
N SER A 87 6.01 -8.56 -24.61
CA SER A 87 6.87 -9.74 -24.77
C SER A 87 8.02 -9.72 -23.74
N THR A 88 8.61 -8.55 -23.49
CA THR A 88 9.62 -8.34 -22.43
C THR A 88 9.05 -8.67 -21.05
N PHE A 89 7.85 -8.18 -20.74
CA PHE A 89 7.15 -8.44 -19.48
C PHE A 89 6.88 -9.94 -19.27
N GLN A 90 6.31 -10.61 -20.27
CA GLN A 90 6.03 -12.04 -20.20
C GLN A 90 7.30 -12.87 -20.01
N ALA A 91 8.38 -12.52 -20.72
CA ALA A 91 9.68 -13.17 -20.53
C ALA A 91 10.22 -12.93 -19.11
N ALA A 92 10.07 -11.72 -18.58
CA ALA A 92 10.53 -11.37 -17.24
C ALA A 92 9.78 -12.17 -16.14
N LEU A 93 8.46 -12.31 -16.24
CA LEU A 93 7.67 -13.16 -15.33
C LEU A 93 8.18 -14.60 -15.33
N ILE A 94 8.41 -15.18 -16.52
CA ILE A 94 8.94 -16.53 -16.66
C ILE A 94 10.32 -16.64 -16.02
N PHE A 95 11.22 -15.69 -16.31
CA PHE A 95 12.59 -15.74 -15.79
C PHE A 95 12.67 -15.60 -14.27
N VAL A 96 11.82 -14.79 -13.65
CA VAL A 96 11.71 -14.70 -12.19
C VAL A 96 11.16 -16.01 -11.62
N LYS A 97 10.09 -16.54 -12.20
CA LYS A 97 9.44 -17.78 -11.76
C LYS A 97 10.35 -19.01 -11.84
N THR A 98 11.14 -19.13 -12.91
CA THR A 98 11.99 -20.31 -13.15
C THR A 98 13.45 -20.11 -12.77
N GLU A 99 13.82 -18.96 -12.20
CA GLU A 99 15.22 -18.61 -11.91
C GLU A 99 16.16 -18.81 -13.12
N ALA A 100 15.72 -18.29 -14.27
CA ALA A 100 16.49 -18.41 -15.51
C ALA A 100 17.77 -17.56 -15.49
N ARG A 101 18.67 -17.75 -16.46
CA ARG A 101 19.96 -17.03 -16.52
C ARG A 101 19.81 -15.51 -16.51
N ALA A 102 18.71 -14.98 -17.02
CA ALA A 102 18.42 -13.55 -17.10
C ALA A 102 17.61 -13.01 -15.90
N PHE A 103 17.62 -13.69 -14.75
CA PHE A 103 16.86 -13.32 -13.55
C PHE A 103 17.06 -11.86 -13.10
N ASP A 104 18.32 -11.39 -13.07
CA ASP A 104 18.61 -10.02 -12.62
C ASP A 104 18.02 -8.97 -13.59
N LYS A 105 18.14 -9.21 -14.91
CA LYS A 105 17.52 -8.35 -15.92
C LYS A 105 16.00 -8.41 -15.84
N ALA A 106 15.43 -9.58 -15.59
CA ALA A 106 14.00 -9.73 -15.42
C ALA A 106 13.47 -8.92 -14.23
N LEU A 107 14.21 -8.85 -13.12
CA LEU A 107 13.85 -7.96 -12.01
C LEU A 107 13.94 -6.48 -12.39
N ASP A 108 14.90 -6.08 -13.23
CA ASP A 108 14.98 -4.71 -13.75
C ASP A 108 13.78 -4.39 -14.66
N ASP A 109 13.48 -5.27 -15.61
CA ASP A 109 12.34 -5.15 -16.53
C ASP A 109 11.00 -5.07 -15.76
N LEU A 110 10.80 -5.93 -14.74
CA LEU A 110 9.60 -5.87 -13.90
C LEU A 110 9.56 -4.59 -13.06
N SER A 111 10.70 -4.10 -12.56
CA SER A 111 10.74 -2.87 -11.78
C SER A 111 10.30 -1.66 -12.60
N GLU A 112 10.74 -1.57 -13.86
CA GLU A 112 10.35 -0.50 -14.77
C GLU A 112 8.86 -0.55 -15.11
N LEU A 113 8.33 -1.74 -15.40
CA LEU A 113 6.96 -1.93 -15.87
C LEU A 113 5.91 -1.95 -14.73
N SER A 114 6.30 -2.30 -13.50
CA SER A 114 5.37 -2.49 -12.37
C SER A 114 4.56 -1.25 -11.96
N HIS A 115 4.96 -0.05 -12.39
CA HIS A 115 4.23 1.20 -12.13
C HIS A 115 2.98 1.36 -13.00
N ASP A 116 2.91 0.64 -14.13
CA ASP A 116 1.73 0.63 -14.98
C ASP A 116 0.63 -0.23 -14.36
N ILE A 117 -0.61 0.24 -14.44
CA ILE A 117 -1.77 -0.41 -13.81
C ILE A 117 -2.02 -1.83 -14.36
N TYR A 118 -1.77 -2.06 -15.65
CA TYR A 118 -1.94 -3.37 -16.27
C TYR A 118 -0.83 -4.33 -15.85
N TYR A 119 0.44 -3.93 -15.98
CA TYR A 119 1.56 -4.80 -15.61
C TYR A 119 1.61 -5.08 -14.11
N GLY A 120 1.30 -4.09 -13.26
CA GLY A 120 1.17 -4.30 -11.81
C GLY A 120 0.08 -5.31 -11.46
N LEU A 121 -1.06 -5.26 -12.15
CA LEU A 121 -2.14 -6.25 -11.99
C LEU A 121 -1.70 -7.66 -12.42
N GLU A 122 -1.03 -7.79 -13.55
CA GLU A 122 -0.56 -9.10 -14.02
C GLU A 122 0.52 -9.71 -13.12
N ILE A 123 1.40 -8.88 -12.52
CA ILE A 123 2.32 -9.34 -11.46
C ILE A 123 1.52 -9.85 -10.25
N ALA A 124 0.52 -9.09 -9.78
CA ALA A 124 -0.27 -9.45 -8.61
C ALA A 124 -1.08 -10.74 -8.78
N LYS A 125 -1.47 -11.10 -10.01
CA LYS A 125 -2.18 -12.35 -10.33
C LYS A 125 -1.27 -13.58 -10.34
N ASP A 126 0.02 -13.43 -10.66
CA ASP A 126 0.95 -14.57 -10.74
C ASP A 126 1.49 -14.94 -9.35
N ALA A 127 0.82 -15.88 -8.69
CA ALA A 127 1.17 -16.32 -7.34
C ALA A 127 2.64 -16.80 -7.21
N PRO A 128 3.19 -17.61 -8.14
CA PRO A 128 4.62 -17.97 -8.11
C PRO A 128 5.57 -16.77 -8.17
N VAL A 129 5.30 -15.77 -9.00
CA VAL A 129 6.12 -14.54 -9.06
C VAL A 129 5.99 -13.77 -7.74
N MET A 130 4.77 -13.56 -7.24
CA MET A 130 4.53 -12.89 -5.96
C MET A 130 5.23 -13.56 -4.78
N GLU A 131 5.11 -14.89 -4.68
CA GLU A 131 5.82 -15.67 -3.65
C GLU A 131 7.34 -15.47 -3.78
N LYS A 132 7.87 -15.46 -5.01
CA LYS A 132 9.31 -15.30 -5.22
C LYS A 132 9.82 -13.92 -4.83
N LEU A 133 9.08 -12.86 -5.17
CA LEU A 133 9.38 -11.50 -4.75
C LEU A 133 9.33 -11.36 -3.22
N LEU A 134 8.32 -11.96 -2.55
CA LEU A 134 8.25 -11.97 -1.09
C LEU A 134 9.42 -12.73 -0.46
N CYS A 135 9.85 -13.85 -1.06
CA CYS A 135 11.05 -14.56 -0.61
C CYS A 135 12.30 -13.69 -0.67
N LEU A 136 12.50 -12.95 -1.76
CA LEU A 136 13.60 -12.00 -1.85
C LEU A 136 13.50 -10.91 -0.75
N ILE A 137 12.32 -10.34 -0.52
CA ILE A 137 12.08 -9.32 0.52
C ILE A 137 12.49 -9.80 1.92
N ILE A 138 12.18 -11.04 2.28
CA ILE A 138 12.58 -11.64 3.57
C ILE A 138 14.04 -12.12 3.60
N GLY A 139 14.80 -11.79 2.56
CA GLY A 139 16.21 -12.13 2.41
C GLY A 139 16.44 -13.61 2.12
N SER A 140 15.46 -14.29 1.53
CA SER A 140 15.56 -15.68 1.08
C SER A 140 15.62 -15.77 -0.44
N GLY A 141 16.84 -15.89 -0.96
CA GLY A 141 17.11 -16.22 -2.36
C GLY A 141 17.51 -17.68 -2.50
N SER A 142 17.61 -18.19 -3.73
CA SER A 142 18.25 -19.47 -3.96
C SER A 142 19.78 -19.36 -3.85
N GLU A 143 20.47 -20.50 -3.82
CA GLU A 143 21.93 -20.53 -3.90
C GLU A 143 22.45 -19.84 -5.16
N LYS A 144 21.71 -19.95 -6.27
CA LYS A 144 22.04 -19.33 -7.56
C LYS A 144 21.75 -17.83 -7.59
N PHE A 145 20.69 -17.40 -6.90
CA PHE A 145 20.30 -15.99 -6.82
C PHE A 145 20.04 -15.56 -5.37
N PRO A 146 21.11 -15.35 -4.57
CA PRO A 146 20.99 -14.86 -3.20
C PRO A 146 20.28 -13.50 -3.16
N ALA A 147 19.36 -13.31 -2.21
CA ALA A 147 18.51 -12.12 -2.15
C ALA A 147 19.26 -10.80 -1.94
N LYS A 148 20.40 -10.83 -1.24
CA LYS A 148 21.17 -9.62 -0.92
C LYS A 148 22.14 -9.17 -2.01
N GLU A 149 22.43 -10.04 -2.97
CA GLU A 149 23.30 -9.68 -4.08
C GLU A 149 22.54 -8.81 -5.07
N LYS A 150 23.25 -7.84 -5.67
CA LYS A 150 22.70 -6.91 -6.68
C LYS A 150 21.38 -6.24 -6.23
N SER A 151 21.20 -6.09 -4.92
CA SER A 151 20.01 -5.49 -4.29
C SER A 151 18.68 -6.12 -4.76
N ARG A 152 18.66 -7.45 -4.99
CA ARG A 152 17.45 -8.15 -5.46
C ARG A 152 16.29 -8.00 -4.49
N ASP A 153 16.55 -7.99 -3.19
CA ASP A 153 15.55 -7.76 -2.15
C ASP A 153 14.98 -6.34 -2.17
N HIS A 154 15.81 -5.33 -2.44
CA HIS A 154 15.35 -3.97 -2.71
C HIS A 154 14.47 -3.92 -3.96
N LYS A 155 14.92 -4.50 -5.09
CA LYS A 155 14.15 -4.53 -6.35
C LYS A 155 12.81 -5.23 -6.15
N ALA A 156 12.79 -6.36 -5.48
CA ALA A 156 11.56 -7.08 -5.17
C ALA A 156 10.58 -6.26 -4.32
N ALA A 157 11.08 -5.56 -3.30
CA ALA A 157 10.27 -4.64 -2.50
C ALA A 157 9.69 -3.51 -3.36
N SER A 158 10.50 -2.91 -4.22
CA SER A 158 10.05 -1.85 -5.13
C SER A 158 9.01 -2.35 -6.13
N ILE A 159 9.19 -3.52 -6.75
CA ILE A 159 8.22 -4.12 -7.67
C ILE A 159 6.86 -4.31 -6.99
N ILE A 160 6.82 -4.92 -5.79
CA ILE A 160 5.56 -5.11 -5.07
C ILE A 160 4.93 -3.78 -4.69
N ALA A 161 5.72 -2.84 -4.18
CA ALA A 161 5.24 -1.52 -3.79
C ALA A 161 4.60 -0.78 -4.98
N SER A 162 5.25 -0.78 -6.13
CA SER A 162 4.78 -0.15 -7.37
C SER A 162 3.53 -0.83 -7.91
N ALA A 163 3.50 -2.16 -7.94
CA ALA A 163 2.39 -2.93 -8.51
C ALA A 163 1.05 -2.67 -7.81
N VAL A 164 1.07 -2.41 -6.49
CA VAL A 164 -0.14 -2.14 -5.70
C VAL A 164 -0.42 -0.64 -5.50
N GLN A 165 0.54 0.23 -5.81
CA GLN A 165 0.39 1.67 -5.62
C GLN A 165 -0.68 2.21 -6.58
N ASN A 166 -1.72 2.83 -6.02
CA ASN A 166 -2.87 3.34 -6.78
C ASN A 166 -3.55 2.28 -7.69
N ASN A 167 -3.40 0.99 -7.36
CA ASN A 167 -3.92 -0.12 -8.13
C ASN A 167 -4.77 -1.04 -7.22
N PRO A 168 -6.01 -0.63 -6.89
CA PRO A 168 -6.88 -1.39 -5.99
C PRO A 168 -7.22 -2.78 -6.54
N THR A 169 -7.26 -2.95 -7.86
CA THR A 169 -7.50 -4.26 -8.49
C THR A 169 -6.33 -5.20 -8.25
N ALA A 170 -5.08 -4.76 -8.45
CA ALA A 170 -3.90 -5.56 -8.15
C ALA A 170 -3.84 -5.92 -6.67
N LEU A 171 -4.08 -4.93 -5.80
CA LEU A 171 -4.10 -5.15 -4.35
C LEU A 171 -5.13 -6.20 -3.92
N LYS A 172 -6.33 -6.18 -4.50
CA LYS A 172 -7.37 -7.19 -4.25
C LYS A 172 -6.93 -8.59 -4.69
N GLU A 173 -6.22 -8.72 -5.81
CA GLU A 173 -5.65 -10.01 -6.23
C GLU A 173 -4.59 -10.51 -5.26
N VAL A 174 -3.74 -9.63 -4.73
CA VAL A 174 -2.81 -10.02 -3.66
C VAL A 174 -3.57 -10.49 -2.41
N GLY A 175 -4.67 -9.82 -2.07
CA GLY A 175 -5.58 -10.24 -1.00
C GLY A 175 -6.15 -11.65 -1.20
N ASN A 176 -6.59 -11.96 -2.42
CA ASN A 176 -7.09 -13.30 -2.78
C ASN A 176 -6.01 -14.39 -2.58
N LEU A 177 -4.76 -14.06 -2.87
CA LEU A 177 -3.61 -14.95 -2.72
C LEU A 177 -3.02 -14.97 -1.30
N TRP A 178 -3.44 -14.07 -0.41
CA TRP A 178 -2.74 -13.79 0.84
C TRP A 178 -2.56 -15.00 1.76
N SER A 179 -3.57 -15.89 1.83
CA SER A 179 -3.49 -17.11 2.66
C SER A 179 -2.31 -18.02 2.29
N MET A 180 -1.89 -18.00 1.01
CA MET A 180 -0.70 -18.68 0.53
C MET A 180 0.57 -17.87 0.81
N LEU A 181 0.52 -16.55 0.55
CA LEU A 181 1.66 -15.64 0.61
C LEU A 181 2.13 -15.34 2.04
N VAL A 182 1.24 -15.39 3.03
CA VAL A 182 1.57 -15.10 4.44
C VAL A 182 2.46 -16.17 5.07
N PHE A 183 2.45 -17.39 4.52
CA PHE A 183 3.30 -18.52 4.93
C PHE A 183 4.16 -19.00 3.76
N PRO A 184 5.10 -18.16 3.28
CA PRO A 184 5.77 -18.40 2.00
C PRO A 184 6.78 -19.55 2.12
N THR A 185 6.92 -20.33 1.05
CA THR A 185 7.80 -21.51 1.00
C THR A 185 9.22 -21.14 0.57
N CYS A 186 9.83 -20.19 1.27
CA CYS A 186 11.09 -19.57 0.87
C CYS A 186 12.35 -20.41 1.18
N GLY A 187 12.37 -21.69 0.82
CA GLY A 187 13.47 -22.61 1.13
C GLY A 187 13.38 -23.24 2.53
N SER A 188 14.23 -24.24 2.78
CA SER A 188 14.16 -25.13 3.96
C SER A 188 14.46 -24.44 5.29
N GLU A 189 15.13 -23.29 5.30
CA GLU A 189 15.49 -22.53 6.51
C GLU A 189 14.28 -22.00 7.31
N PHE A 190 13.10 -21.96 6.69
CA PHE A 190 11.88 -21.42 7.29
C PHE A 190 10.93 -22.49 7.83
N TYR A 191 11.32 -23.77 7.70
CA TYR A 191 10.72 -24.89 8.41
C TYR A 191 11.52 -25.15 9.68
N GLU A 192 10.96 -24.80 10.83
CA GLU A 192 11.54 -25.21 12.12
C GLU A 192 11.12 -26.65 12.42
N ALA A 193 12.09 -27.56 12.59
CA ALA A 193 11.80 -28.93 13.01
C ALA A 193 11.14 -29.04 14.41
N LYS A 194 11.14 -27.94 15.20
CA LYS A 194 10.63 -27.90 16.59
C LYS A 194 9.29 -27.19 16.74
N SER A 195 8.88 -26.36 15.78
CA SER A 195 7.53 -25.79 15.74
C SER A 195 6.83 -26.43 14.55
N HIS A 196 5.82 -27.26 14.82
CA HIS A 196 5.03 -27.95 13.79
C HIS A 196 4.16 -26.98 12.96
N GLY A 197 4.71 -25.86 12.50
CA GLY A 197 4.01 -24.79 11.79
C GLY A 197 4.94 -23.95 10.93
N LYS A 198 4.42 -23.48 9.79
CA LYS A 198 5.12 -22.52 8.93
C LYS A 198 5.25 -21.18 9.67
N LYS A 199 6.43 -20.55 9.62
CA LYS A 199 6.60 -19.19 10.13
C LYS A 199 5.90 -18.20 9.20
N ASP A 200 5.18 -17.25 9.77
CA ASP A 200 4.54 -16.20 9.00
C ASP A 200 5.54 -15.11 8.56
N LEU A 201 5.15 -14.34 7.55
CA LEU A 201 5.95 -13.27 6.96
C LEU A 201 6.46 -12.23 7.98
N VAL A 202 5.60 -11.79 8.91
CA VAL A 202 5.92 -10.77 9.91
C VAL A 202 6.95 -11.30 10.90
N SER A 203 6.75 -12.51 11.42
CA SER A 203 7.69 -13.19 12.30
C SER A 203 9.06 -13.36 11.64
N ILE A 204 9.11 -13.73 10.35
CA ILE A 204 10.36 -13.89 9.63
C ILE A 204 11.10 -12.55 9.50
N LEU A 205 10.40 -11.50 9.04
CA LEU A 205 10.98 -10.17 8.88
C LEU A 205 11.53 -9.63 10.20
N ARG A 206 10.76 -9.76 11.29
CA ARG A 206 11.19 -9.36 12.65
C ARG A 206 12.47 -10.07 13.07
N ASN A 207 12.53 -11.39 12.88
CA ASN A 207 13.72 -12.19 13.25
C ASN A 207 14.96 -11.85 12.41
N ARG A 208 14.76 -11.35 11.18
CA ARG A 208 15.85 -10.99 10.27
C ARG A 208 16.19 -9.49 10.28
N LEU A 209 15.48 -8.67 11.04
CA LEU A 209 15.69 -7.22 11.10
C LEU A 209 17.13 -6.82 11.47
N GLY A 210 17.78 -7.60 12.34
CA GLY A 210 19.18 -7.39 12.72
C GLY A 210 20.18 -7.68 11.59
N ARG A 211 19.77 -8.46 10.58
CA ARG A 211 20.59 -8.78 9.40
C ARG A 211 20.48 -7.73 8.30
N GLU A 212 19.45 -6.88 8.33
CA GLU A 212 19.30 -5.77 7.39
C GLU A 212 20.16 -4.59 7.85
N LYS A 213 21.11 -4.20 7.01
CA LYS A 213 22.06 -3.12 7.29
C LYS A 213 21.89 -1.94 6.35
N ASP A 214 21.23 -2.13 5.21
CA ASP A 214 21.00 -1.07 4.24
C ASP A 214 19.67 -0.33 4.55
N PRO A 215 19.72 0.97 4.91
CA PRO A 215 18.52 1.76 5.14
C PRO A 215 17.62 1.88 3.91
N HIS A 216 18.18 1.93 2.69
CA HIS A 216 17.38 2.08 1.47
C HIS A 216 16.57 0.82 1.17
N THR A 217 17.21 -0.34 1.29
CA THR A 217 16.52 -1.64 1.21
C THR A 217 15.45 -1.76 2.29
N LEU A 218 15.74 -1.41 3.54
CA LEU A 218 14.74 -1.46 4.61
C LEU A 218 13.56 -0.51 4.36
N LYS A 219 13.82 0.71 3.87
CA LYS A 219 12.77 1.67 3.47
C LYS A 219 11.89 1.10 2.35
N ALA A 220 12.47 0.44 1.35
CA ALA A 220 11.72 -0.19 0.27
C ALA A 220 10.80 -1.29 0.82
N LYS A 221 11.30 -2.14 1.73
CA LYS A 221 10.50 -3.18 2.41
C LYS A 221 9.32 -2.58 3.19
N VAL A 222 9.56 -1.51 3.95
CA VAL A 222 8.48 -0.78 4.66
C VAL A 222 7.47 -0.20 3.68
N THR A 223 7.93 0.35 2.55
CA THR A 223 7.03 0.89 1.50
C THR A 223 6.15 -0.19 0.90
N ALA A 224 6.70 -1.37 0.58
CA ALA A 224 5.94 -2.51 0.09
C ALA A 224 4.87 -2.95 1.09
N ILE A 225 5.23 -3.10 2.37
CA ILE A 225 4.28 -3.43 3.44
C ILE A 225 3.18 -2.34 3.52
N SER A 226 3.55 -1.06 3.47
CA SER A 226 2.59 0.05 3.54
C SER A 226 1.49 -0.01 2.47
N GLY A 227 1.83 -0.44 1.25
CA GLY A 227 0.87 -0.62 0.17
C GLY A 227 -0.03 -1.85 0.39
N LEU A 228 0.57 -2.97 0.80
CA LEU A 228 -0.16 -4.21 1.08
C LEU A 228 -1.18 -4.07 2.22
N LEU A 229 -0.89 -3.27 3.25
CA LEU A 229 -1.79 -3.02 4.38
C LEU A 229 -3.07 -2.26 4.02
N LYS A 230 -3.18 -1.73 2.80
CA LYS A 230 -4.43 -1.15 2.33
C LYS A 230 -5.52 -2.23 2.15
N GLU A 231 -5.12 -3.48 1.91
CA GLU A 231 -6.05 -4.61 1.86
C GLU A 231 -6.44 -5.07 3.27
N PRO A 232 -7.76 -5.07 3.63
CA PRO A 232 -8.19 -5.41 4.98
C PRO A 232 -7.76 -6.78 5.48
N ALA A 233 -7.78 -7.81 4.62
CA ALA A 233 -7.37 -9.16 5.00
C ALA A 233 -5.88 -9.21 5.41
N ILE A 234 -5.03 -8.52 4.65
CA ILE A 234 -3.59 -8.43 4.90
C ILE A 234 -3.33 -7.64 6.19
N ARG A 235 -4.02 -6.50 6.35
CA ARG A 235 -3.85 -5.62 7.51
C ARG A 235 -4.23 -6.29 8.82
N LYS A 236 -5.37 -6.99 8.85
CA LYS A 236 -5.79 -7.77 10.02
C LYS A 236 -4.74 -8.80 10.41
N ASP A 237 -4.29 -9.58 9.44
CA ASP A 237 -3.26 -10.60 9.64
C ASP A 237 -1.95 -10.02 10.14
N PHE A 238 -1.56 -8.85 9.62
CA PHE A 238 -0.37 -8.12 10.04
C PHE A 238 -0.45 -7.68 11.51
N LEU A 239 -1.60 -7.14 11.93
CA LEU A 239 -1.82 -6.76 13.33
C LEU A 239 -1.78 -8.01 14.24
N ASP A 240 -2.46 -9.08 13.87
CA ASP A 240 -2.56 -10.31 14.67
C ASP A 240 -1.20 -11.01 14.83
N LYS A 241 -0.29 -10.86 13.86
CA LYS A 241 1.05 -11.46 13.86
C LYS A 241 2.14 -10.55 14.46
N GLY A 242 1.75 -9.46 15.10
CA GLY A 242 2.68 -8.56 15.80
C GLY A 242 3.43 -7.59 14.88
N GLY A 243 2.75 -7.13 13.83
CA GLY A 243 3.30 -6.21 12.84
C GLY A 243 3.64 -4.83 13.42
N MET A 244 2.88 -4.35 14.40
CA MET A 244 3.17 -3.08 15.06
C MET A 244 4.45 -3.14 15.90
N GLU A 245 4.69 -4.25 16.61
CA GLU A 245 5.93 -4.49 17.34
C GLU A 245 7.12 -4.57 16.36
N MET A 246 6.92 -5.17 15.19
CA MET A 246 7.94 -5.19 14.13
C MET A 246 8.26 -3.78 13.61
N LEU A 247 7.25 -2.95 13.35
CA LEU A 247 7.44 -1.57 12.90
C LEU A 247 8.14 -0.71 13.95
N LEU A 248 7.76 -0.85 15.22
CA LEU A 248 8.44 -0.14 16.31
C LEU A 248 9.88 -0.61 16.47
N ALA A 249 10.16 -1.90 16.29
CA ALA A 249 11.52 -2.41 16.27
C ALA A 249 12.35 -1.85 15.10
N ILE A 250 11.75 -1.65 13.92
CA ILE A 250 12.37 -0.98 12.77
C ILE A 250 12.70 0.48 13.13
N PHE A 251 11.74 1.21 13.72
CA PHE A 251 11.91 2.61 14.14
C PHE A 251 13.08 2.77 15.13
N LEU A 252 13.24 1.80 16.03
CA LEU A 252 14.28 1.79 17.07
C LEU A 252 15.66 1.29 16.60
N LYS A 253 15.84 0.93 15.32
CA LYS A 253 17.19 0.66 14.79
C LYS A 253 18.09 1.85 15.06
N LYS A 254 19.38 1.63 15.31
CA LYS A 254 20.36 2.69 15.59
C LYS A 254 21.00 3.20 14.30
N GLY A 255 21.42 4.47 14.30
CA GLY A 255 22.10 5.12 13.19
C GLY A 255 21.27 6.24 12.57
N VAL A 256 21.93 7.31 12.13
CA VAL A 256 21.31 8.49 11.49
C VAL A 256 20.79 8.16 10.10
N ASP A 257 21.47 7.27 9.36
CA ASP A 257 21.06 6.87 8.02
C ASP A 257 19.69 6.17 7.99
N PHE A 258 19.22 5.67 9.14
CA PHE A 258 17.89 5.08 9.31
C PHE A 258 16.77 6.11 9.49
N ASP A 259 17.05 7.42 9.52
CA ASP A 259 16.00 8.45 9.65
C ASP A 259 14.99 8.38 8.49
N ILE A 260 15.46 8.06 7.28
CA ILE A 260 14.58 7.83 6.11
C ILE A 260 13.62 6.66 6.34
N VAL A 261 14.03 5.66 7.12
CA VAL A 261 13.24 4.48 7.46
C VAL A 261 12.26 4.83 8.58
N ARG A 262 12.73 5.53 9.63
CA ARG A 262 11.89 5.99 10.73
C ARG A 262 10.73 6.82 10.23
N LYS A 263 11.03 7.82 9.38
CA LYS A 263 10.00 8.63 8.74
C LYS A 263 9.00 7.75 7.97
N LYS A 264 9.50 6.79 7.17
CA LYS A 264 8.63 5.90 6.40
C LYS A 264 7.77 4.97 7.26
N VAL A 265 8.25 4.55 8.42
CA VAL A 265 7.45 3.80 9.41
C VAL A 265 6.31 4.67 9.94
N LEU A 266 6.59 5.92 10.32
CA LEU A 266 5.53 6.82 10.82
C LEU A 266 4.51 7.16 9.73
N GLU A 267 4.97 7.39 8.49
CA GLU A 267 4.09 7.55 7.32
C GLU A 267 3.20 6.31 7.12
N LEU A 268 3.77 5.10 7.13
CA LEU A 268 3.00 3.86 7.01
C LEU A 268 1.91 3.77 8.07
N VAL A 269 2.25 4.06 9.33
CA VAL A 269 1.29 3.98 10.44
C VAL A 269 0.21 5.04 10.30
N ASN A 270 0.56 6.28 9.94
CA ASN A 270 -0.41 7.32 9.64
C ASN A 270 -1.38 6.89 8.55
N ASP A 271 -0.85 6.47 7.40
CA ASP A 271 -1.63 6.18 6.21
C ASP A 271 -2.59 4.99 6.41
N ASN A 272 -2.25 4.03 7.27
CA ASN A 272 -3.04 2.81 7.43
C ASN A 272 -3.92 2.79 8.69
N PHE A 273 -3.59 3.56 9.72
CA PHE A 273 -4.28 3.46 11.02
C PHE A 273 -4.73 4.80 11.63
N LEU A 274 -4.12 5.93 11.29
CA LEU A 274 -4.39 7.21 11.98
C LEU A 274 -5.10 8.25 11.10
N ASP A 275 -4.87 8.26 9.78
CA ASP A 275 -5.34 9.30 8.87
C ASP A 275 -6.41 8.81 7.89
N GLU A 276 -7.67 9.11 8.19
CA GLU A 276 -8.83 8.70 7.36
C GLU A 276 -8.74 9.23 5.93
N GLY A 277 -8.20 10.45 5.74
CA GLY A 277 -8.03 11.06 4.43
C GLY A 277 -7.06 10.30 3.53
N MET A 278 -6.16 9.52 4.13
CA MET A 278 -5.24 8.63 3.43
C MET A 278 -5.79 7.20 3.28
N GLY A 279 -7.02 6.95 3.70
CA GLY A 279 -7.67 5.63 3.67
C GLY A 279 -7.28 4.75 4.86
N ALA A 280 -6.98 5.33 6.02
CA ALA A 280 -6.70 4.56 7.22
C ALA A 280 -7.95 3.82 7.74
N ALA A 281 -7.74 2.59 8.21
CA ALA A 281 -8.77 1.85 8.94
C ALA A 281 -8.74 2.25 10.42
N LEU A 282 -9.55 3.23 10.76
CA LEU A 282 -9.67 3.76 12.11
C LEU A 282 -10.11 2.66 13.08
N ARG A 283 -9.69 2.78 14.35
CA ARG A 283 -10.00 1.86 15.46
C ARG A 283 -9.41 0.45 15.36
N GLU A 284 -8.69 0.12 14.30
CA GLU A 284 -7.94 -1.15 14.27
C GLU A 284 -6.67 -1.07 15.13
N TRP A 285 -6.06 0.10 15.26
CA TRP A 285 -4.90 0.40 16.10
C TRP A 285 -4.82 1.93 16.33
N PRO A 286 -4.34 2.45 17.49
CA PRO A 286 -3.88 1.76 18.70
C PRO A 286 -5.03 1.12 19.50
N LYS A 287 -4.71 0.13 20.36
CA LYS A 287 -5.71 -0.64 21.14
C LYS A 287 -5.58 -0.47 22.66
N MET A 288 -4.35 -0.34 23.16
CA MET A 288 -4.02 -0.26 24.59
C MET A 288 -4.06 1.19 25.09
N PRO A 289 -3.91 1.46 26.38
CA PRO A 289 -3.55 2.79 26.90
C PRO A 289 -2.03 3.05 26.82
N VAL A 290 -1.61 4.32 26.99
CA VAL A 290 -0.18 4.68 27.04
C VAL A 290 0.48 4.03 28.26
N ASN A 291 1.60 3.36 28.04
CA ASN A 291 2.40 2.77 29.10
C ASN A 291 3.31 3.81 29.77
N GLU A 292 3.63 3.58 31.04
CA GLU A 292 4.63 4.40 31.72
C GLU A 292 6.01 4.27 31.06
N GLY A 293 6.74 5.38 30.97
CA GLY A 293 8.08 5.37 30.35
C GLY A 293 9.09 4.41 31.01
N LYS A 294 8.90 4.06 32.30
CA LYS A 294 9.72 3.02 32.97
C LYS A 294 9.48 1.64 32.36
N VAL A 295 8.23 1.29 32.04
CA VAL A 295 7.86 0.04 31.38
C VAL A 295 8.47 0.01 29.99
N CYS A 296 8.33 1.10 29.22
CA CYS A 296 8.83 1.20 27.85
C CYS A 296 10.36 1.18 27.71
N ARG A 297 11.11 1.38 28.79
CA ARG A 297 12.57 1.20 28.82
C ARG A 297 12.98 -0.27 29.02
N THR A 298 12.07 -1.12 29.47
CA THR A 298 12.35 -2.53 29.73
C THR A 298 12.33 -3.32 28.43
N LYS A 299 13.41 -4.06 28.14
CA LYS A 299 13.59 -4.77 26.85
C LYS A 299 12.44 -5.70 26.44
N GLY A 300 11.69 -6.26 27.40
CA GLY A 300 10.53 -7.11 27.12
C GLY A 300 9.25 -6.36 26.73
N HIS A 301 9.13 -5.09 27.12
CA HIS A 301 7.91 -4.29 26.98
C HIS A 301 8.09 -3.09 26.02
N MET A 302 9.32 -2.79 25.62
CA MET A 302 9.65 -1.60 24.83
C MET A 302 8.97 -1.51 23.46
N LEU A 303 8.46 -2.64 22.94
CA LEU A 303 7.79 -2.74 21.65
C LEU A 303 6.26 -2.79 21.77
N GLU A 304 5.71 -2.78 22.99
CA GLU A 304 4.28 -2.84 23.21
C GLU A 304 3.55 -1.63 22.62
N ASP A 305 2.28 -1.83 22.30
CA ASP A 305 1.40 -0.78 21.76
C ASP A 305 1.41 0.51 22.60
N GLY A 306 1.36 0.40 23.93
CA GLY A 306 1.41 1.54 24.85
C GLY A 306 2.73 2.34 24.84
N CYS A 307 3.77 1.85 24.16
CA CYS A 307 5.10 2.45 24.18
C CYS A 307 5.45 3.31 22.96
N TRP A 308 4.61 3.37 21.94
CA TRP A 308 4.87 4.14 20.73
C TRP A 308 5.15 5.62 21.01
N GLU A 309 4.31 6.29 21.79
CA GLU A 309 4.46 7.69 22.15
C GLU A 309 5.79 7.93 22.86
N TYR A 310 6.12 7.09 23.85
CA TYR A 310 7.38 7.20 24.59
C TYR A 310 8.59 7.08 23.67
N GLN A 311 8.61 6.12 22.75
CA GLN A 311 9.75 5.90 21.85
C GLN A 311 9.89 7.04 20.84
N VAL A 312 8.77 7.51 20.26
CA VAL A 312 8.79 8.59 19.26
C VAL A 312 9.17 9.92 19.91
N ASP A 313 8.64 10.22 21.10
CA ASP A 313 9.00 11.44 21.84
C ASP A 313 10.46 11.42 22.30
N SER A 314 10.95 10.26 22.76
CA SER A 314 12.36 10.10 23.13
C SER A 314 13.27 10.38 21.93
N PHE A 315 12.93 9.84 20.75
CA PHE A 315 13.65 10.13 19.51
C PHE A 315 13.61 11.62 19.15
N PHE A 316 12.45 12.27 19.22
CA PHE A 316 12.33 13.70 18.93
C PHE A 316 13.16 14.55 19.91
N ASN A 317 13.19 14.20 21.18
CA ASN A 317 14.01 14.90 22.17
C ASN A 317 15.51 14.80 21.87
N GLU A 318 15.98 13.68 21.30
CA GLU A 318 17.35 13.50 20.81
C GLU A 318 17.60 14.17 19.44
N ARG A 319 16.54 14.40 18.67
CA ARG A 319 16.55 14.90 17.28
C ARG A 319 15.48 15.97 17.09
N GLN A 320 15.66 17.13 17.73
CA GLN A 320 14.66 18.20 17.76
C GLN A 320 14.30 18.79 16.37
N THR A 321 15.08 18.49 15.34
CA THR A 321 14.79 18.85 13.95
C THR A 321 13.80 17.92 13.24
N ALA A 322 13.48 16.77 13.84
CA ALA A 322 12.55 15.79 13.29
C ALA A 322 11.08 16.14 13.60
N PHE A 323 10.59 17.28 13.11
CA PHE A 323 9.21 17.76 13.37
C PHE A 323 8.13 16.72 13.03
N TRP A 324 8.36 15.92 11.99
CA TRP A 324 7.49 14.80 11.59
C TRP A 324 7.26 13.76 12.71
N ALA A 325 8.23 13.55 13.61
CA ALA A 325 8.07 12.66 14.76
C ALA A 325 7.14 13.27 15.82
N LYS A 326 7.27 14.58 16.06
CA LYS A 326 6.40 15.32 16.97
C LYS A 326 4.95 15.35 16.48
N GLU A 327 4.74 15.64 15.19
CA GLU A 327 3.41 15.63 14.56
C GLU A 327 2.75 14.26 14.67
N PHE A 328 3.50 13.18 14.40
CA PHE A 328 3.02 11.82 14.58
C PHE A 328 2.60 11.53 16.03
N SER A 329 3.44 11.89 17.00
CA SER A 329 3.14 11.67 18.43
C SER A 329 1.86 12.40 18.85
N GLN A 330 1.65 13.62 18.35
CA GLN A 330 0.42 14.36 18.58
C GLN A 330 -0.80 13.63 18.00
N LYS A 331 -0.77 13.25 16.71
CA LYS A 331 -1.85 12.49 16.07
C LYS A 331 -2.17 11.19 16.82
N LEU A 332 -1.14 10.47 17.25
CA LEU A 332 -1.30 9.22 17.99
C LEU A 332 -2.00 9.45 19.35
N ARG A 333 -1.62 10.50 20.09
CA ARG A 333 -2.26 10.88 21.35
C ARG A 333 -3.72 11.27 21.15
N GLU A 334 -4.04 12.03 20.11
CA GLU A 334 -5.41 12.40 19.75
C GLU A 334 -6.25 11.13 19.51
N ARG A 335 -5.76 10.20 18.69
CA ARG A 335 -6.45 8.92 18.40
C ARG A 335 -6.63 8.06 19.65
N ARG A 336 -5.62 8.01 20.53
CA ARG A 336 -5.71 7.26 21.78
C ARG A 336 -6.65 7.92 22.80
N ALA A 337 -6.76 9.25 22.80
CA ALA A 337 -7.74 9.95 23.63
C ALA A 337 -9.18 9.67 23.17
N GLU A 338 -9.38 9.52 21.86
CA GLU A 338 -10.68 9.16 21.30
C GLU A 338 -11.07 7.70 21.61
N TRP A 339 -10.16 6.72 21.44
CA TRP A 339 -10.52 5.29 21.46
C TRP A 339 -9.60 4.37 22.28
N GLY A 340 -8.45 4.85 22.75
CA GLY A 340 -7.40 4.01 23.37
C GLY A 340 -7.66 3.58 24.82
N ASN A 341 -8.84 3.87 25.36
CA ASN A 341 -9.30 3.32 26.64
C ASN A 341 -10.16 2.04 26.47
N SER A 342 -10.15 1.40 25.28
CA SER A 342 -10.98 0.24 24.92
C SER A 342 -10.69 -1.07 25.68
N ILE A 343 -10.23 -0.99 26.93
CA ILE A 343 -10.36 -2.09 27.89
C ILE A 343 -11.85 -2.46 28.10
N GLN A 344 -12.80 -1.54 27.79
CA GLN A 344 -14.24 -1.77 27.95
C GLN A 344 -14.91 -2.70 26.92
N ASP A 345 -14.28 -3.00 25.77
CA ASP A 345 -14.92 -3.84 24.73
C ASP A 345 -14.46 -5.32 24.76
N ARG A 346 -13.85 -5.77 25.86
CA ARG A 346 -13.43 -7.18 26.07
C ARG A 346 -14.36 -8.00 26.97
N GLU A 347 -15.46 -7.43 27.45
CA GLU A 347 -16.48 -8.14 28.23
C GLU A 347 -17.90 -7.86 27.72
N LEU A 348 -18.17 -8.13 26.43
CA LEU A 348 -19.54 -8.35 25.94
C LEU A 348 -19.59 -9.45 24.88
#